data_AF-A0A914DIH7-F1
#
_entry.id   AF-A0A914DIH7-F1
#
_cell.length_a   1.000
_cell.length_b   1.000
_cell.length_c   1.000
_cell.angle_alpha   90.00
_cell.angle_beta   90.00
_cell.angle_gamma   90.00
#
_symmetry.space_group_name_H-M   'P 1'
#
loop_
_entity.id
_entity.type
_entity.pdbx_description
1 polymer ?
#
loop_
_entity_poly.entity_id
_entity_poly.type
_entity_poly.pdbx_seq_one_letter_code
_entity_poly.pdbx_strand_id
1 'polypeptide(L)'
;MKLVMNGSEIEVPEDFTKLSGFLFDYVKDYIGSISDPEEAKKKMEESIPISDDRFSILHVQTIRKFLELLKENEPEDYENSKEIIEKNLKKEKIEELPEWAFGFFESIEKDTLFTTMNCANYLLIKSFFMYSTKYVADKTVGMDVREMRNFLNEDFDFSNEDIEAFKAEESWKLLMIENGLIPAEEGDSSSDE
;
A
#
# COMPACT_ATOMS: atom_id res chain seq x y z
N MET A 1 -18.99 9.78 -9.10
CA MET A 1 -19.08 8.30 -9.31
C MET A 1 -19.33 7.67 -7.95
N LYS A 2 -20.01 6.52 -7.90
CA LYS A 2 -20.36 5.87 -6.63
C LYS A 2 -19.83 4.45 -6.57
N LEU A 3 -19.35 4.05 -5.39
CA LEU A 3 -18.93 2.68 -5.10
C LEU A 3 -19.89 2.06 -4.09
N VAL A 4 -20.21 0.78 -4.25
CA VAL A 4 -20.99 0.01 -3.29
C VAL A 4 -20.12 -1.08 -2.69
N MET A 5 -19.99 -1.09 -1.37
CA MET A 5 -19.21 -2.07 -0.62
C MET A 5 -20.05 -2.54 0.57
N ASN A 6 -20.23 -3.85 0.73
CA ASN A 6 -21.05 -4.42 1.81
C ASN A 6 -22.44 -3.79 1.96
N GLY A 7 -23.10 -3.55 0.82
CA GLY A 7 -24.44 -2.92 0.77
C GLY A 7 -24.47 -1.43 1.14
N SER A 8 -23.32 -0.82 1.43
CA SER A 8 -23.19 0.62 1.71
C SER A 8 -22.61 1.35 0.51
N GLU A 9 -23.08 2.56 0.26
CA GLU A 9 -22.66 3.38 -0.89
C GLU A 9 -21.78 4.55 -0.46
N ILE A 10 -20.74 4.84 -1.25
CA ILE A 10 -19.89 6.03 -1.08
C ILE A 10 -19.68 6.73 -2.43
N GLU A 11 -19.88 8.04 -2.45
CA GLU A 11 -19.52 8.87 -3.59
C GLU A 11 -18.03 9.23 -3.55
N VAL A 12 -17.33 9.00 -4.66
CA VAL A 12 -15.91 9.35 -4.81
C VAL A 12 -15.76 10.55 -5.76
N PRO A 13 -14.87 11.51 -5.40
CA PRO A 13 -14.62 12.69 -6.22
C PRO A 13 -13.86 12.34 -7.49
N GLU A 14 -13.90 13.22 -8.49
CA GLU A 14 -13.24 13.01 -9.79
C GLU A 14 -11.73 12.76 -9.64
N ASP A 15 -11.06 13.50 -8.76
CA ASP A 15 -9.63 13.33 -8.48
C ASP A 15 -9.31 11.90 -7.97
N PHE A 16 -10.21 11.30 -7.18
CA PHE A 16 -10.03 9.93 -6.71
C PHE A 16 -10.12 8.92 -7.86
N THR A 17 -11.04 9.14 -8.80
CA THR A 17 -11.17 8.32 -10.01
C THR A 17 -9.88 8.34 -10.84
N LYS A 18 -9.20 9.50 -10.93
CA LYS A 18 -7.93 9.64 -11.67
C LYS A 18 -6.75 8.97 -10.97
N LEU A 19 -6.80 8.86 -9.64
CA LEU A 19 -5.75 8.24 -8.83
C LEU A 19 -5.92 6.72 -8.65
N SER A 20 -7.11 6.21 -8.95
CA SER A 20 -7.40 4.78 -8.99
C SER A 20 -7.22 4.26 -10.41
N GLY A 21 -6.20 3.42 -10.64
CA GLY A 21 -6.03 2.77 -11.95
C GLY A 21 -7.27 2.00 -12.38
N PHE A 22 -7.92 1.30 -11.43
CA PHE A 22 -9.15 0.55 -11.70
C PHE A 22 -10.29 1.45 -12.20
N LEU A 23 -10.56 2.56 -11.50
CA LEU A 23 -11.65 3.47 -11.87
C LEU A 23 -11.29 4.30 -13.10
N PHE A 24 -10.02 4.67 -13.25
CA PHE A 24 -9.52 5.36 -14.44
C PHE A 24 -9.75 4.51 -15.69
N ASP A 25 -9.33 3.25 -15.68
CA ASP A 25 -9.53 2.32 -16.79
C ASP A 25 -11.03 2.06 -17.03
N TYR A 26 -11.84 1.93 -15.98
CA TYR A 26 -13.30 1.81 -16.12
C TYR A 26 -13.92 3.02 -16.83
N VAL A 27 -13.53 4.24 -16.46
CA VAL A 27 -14.04 5.45 -17.12
C VAL A 27 -13.51 5.56 -18.56
N LYS A 28 -12.21 5.34 -18.76
CA LYS A 28 -11.55 5.54 -20.04
C LYS A 28 -11.97 4.50 -21.07
N ASP A 29 -11.91 3.22 -20.69
CA ASP A 29 -12.05 2.11 -21.64
C ASP A 29 -13.49 1.63 -21.74
N TYR A 30 -14.23 1.56 -20.63
CA TYR A 30 -15.63 1.12 -20.66
C TYR A 30 -16.56 2.28 -20.98
N ILE A 31 -16.62 3.33 -20.14
CA ILE A 31 -17.53 4.46 -20.36
C ILE A 31 -17.14 5.22 -21.64
N GLY A 32 -15.85 5.46 -21.87
CA GLY A 32 -15.35 6.15 -23.06
C GLY A 32 -15.60 5.40 -24.38
N SER A 33 -15.90 4.10 -24.35
CA SER A 33 -16.28 3.33 -25.54
C SER A 33 -17.76 3.47 -25.94
N ILE A 34 -18.59 4.02 -25.05
CA ILE A 34 -20.03 4.17 -25.28
C ILE A 34 -20.26 5.35 -26.24
N SER A 35 -20.81 5.05 -27.42
CA SER A 35 -21.03 6.06 -28.47
C SER A 35 -22.19 7.01 -28.17
N ASP A 36 -23.18 6.57 -27.39
CA ASP A 36 -24.33 7.38 -26.98
C ASP A 36 -23.99 8.18 -25.70
N PRO A 37 -23.96 9.53 -25.76
CA PRO A 37 -23.65 10.37 -24.61
C PRO A 37 -24.62 10.21 -23.43
N GLU A 38 -25.90 9.95 -23.68
CA GLU A 38 -26.90 9.77 -22.61
C GLU A 38 -26.72 8.43 -21.90
N GLU A 39 -26.37 7.39 -22.67
CA GLU A 39 -26.02 6.08 -22.10
C GLU A 39 -24.71 6.16 -21.28
N ALA A 40 -23.69 6.84 -21.80
CA ALA A 40 -22.42 7.05 -21.09
C ALA A 40 -22.63 7.80 -19.76
N LYS A 41 -23.46 8.87 -19.79
CA LYS A 41 -23.81 9.62 -18.58
C LYS A 41 -24.54 8.74 -17.57
N LYS A 42 -25.53 7.97 -18.00
CA LYS A 42 -26.24 7.02 -17.14
C LYS A 42 -25.29 6.01 -16.50
N LYS A 43 -24.33 5.46 -17.26
CA LYS A 43 -23.30 4.55 -16.73
C LYS A 43 -22.36 5.19 -15.72
N MET A 44 -22.11 6.49 -15.83
CA MET A 44 -21.27 7.22 -14.87
C MET A 44 -22.00 7.52 -13.55
N GLU A 45 -23.34 7.57 -13.58
CA GLU A 45 -24.22 7.75 -12.41
C GLU A 45 -24.54 6.41 -11.71
N GLU A 46 -24.42 5.27 -12.42
CA GLU A 46 -24.57 3.94 -11.84
C GLU A 46 -23.49 3.66 -10.79
N SER A 47 -23.90 3.05 -9.68
CA SER A 47 -22.97 2.67 -8.62
C SER A 47 -22.20 1.40 -8.98
N ILE A 48 -20.89 1.41 -8.76
CA ILE A 48 -19.98 0.30 -9.08
C ILE A 48 -19.89 -0.63 -7.86
N PRO A 49 -20.34 -1.89 -7.94
CA PRO A 49 -20.21 -2.83 -6.85
C PRO A 49 -18.76 -3.32 -6.73
N ILE A 50 -18.25 -3.31 -5.50
CA ILE A 50 -16.99 -3.95 -5.14
C ILE A 50 -17.33 -5.24 -4.41
N SER A 51 -17.05 -6.37 -5.06
CA SER A 51 -17.54 -7.70 -4.64
C SER A 51 -16.77 -8.32 -3.48
N ASP A 52 -15.63 -7.75 -3.09
CA ASP A 52 -14.84 -8.24 -1.96
C ASP A 52 -15.48 -7.79 -0.64
N ASP A 53 -16.02 -8.75 0.10
CA ASP A 53 -16.76 -8.55 1.34
C ASP A 53 -15.90 -8.07 2.51
N ARG A 54 -14.58 -8.18 2.38
CA ARG A 54 -13.63 -7.63 3.36
C ARG A 54 -13.54 -6.12 3.23
N PHE A 55 -13.89 -5.54 2.09
CA PHE A 55 -13.82 -4.10 1.89
C PHE A 55 -15.08 -3.38 2.36
N SER A 56 -14.87 -2.24 3.02
CA SER A 56 -15.94 -1.39 3.51
C SER A 56 -15.71 0.06 3.09
N ILE A 57 -16.75 0.87 3.24
CA ILE A 57 -16.66 2.32 2.98
C ILE A 57 -15.56 2.99 3.82
N LEU A 58 -15.22 2.44 4.99
CA LEU A 58 -14.17 2.96 5.85
C LEU A 58 -12.81 2.93 5.13
N HIS A 59 -12.48 1.85 4.43
CA HIS A 59 -11.20 1.75 3.72
C HIS A 59 -11.09 2.81 2.62
N VAL A 60 -12.16 3.03 1.87
CA VAL A 60 -12.20 4.09 0.85
C VAL A 60 -12.09 5.48 1.49
N GLN A 61 -12.75 5.71 2.63
CA GLN A 61 -12.62 6.96 3.38
C GLN A 61 -11.20 7.20 3.88
N THR A 62 -10.53 6.17 4.40
CA THR A 62 -9.14 6.24 4.85
C THR A 62 -8.21 6.57 3.69
N ILE A 63 -8.36 5.90 2.54
CA ILE A 63 -7.56 6.19 1.34
C ILE A 63 -7.82 7.62 0.86
N ARG A 64 -9.08 8.07 0.82
CA ARG A 64 -9.40 9.45 0.47
C ARG A 64 -8.73 10.44 1.40
N LYS A 65 -8.78 10.20 2.71
CA LYS A 65 -8.16 11.09 3.69
C LYS A 65 -6.65 11.18 3.51
N PHE A 66 -6.00 10.05 3.23
CA PHE A 66 -4.58 10.02 2.87
C PHE A 66 -4.30 10.85 1.61
N LEU A 67 -5.10 10.69 0.54
CA LEU A 67 -4.90 11.43 -0.71
C LEU A 67 -5.10 12.93 -0.55
N GLU A 68 -6.02 13.37 0.32
CA GLU A 68 -6.18 14.77 0.71
C GLU A 68 -4.91 15.29 1.40
N LEU A 69 -4.38 14.54 2.37
CA LEU A 69 -3.14 14.91 3.07
C LEU A 69 -1.93 14.90 2.12
N LEU A 70 -1.84 13.94 1.22
CA LEU A 70 -0.79 13.88 0.19
C LEU A 70 -0.86 15.12 -0.70
N LYS A 71 -2.05 15.53 -1.14
CA LYS A 71 -2.24 16.75 -1.94
C LYS A 71 -1.81 18.01 -1.20
N GLU A 72 -2.05 18.08 0.11
CA GLU A 72 -1.73 19.23 0.95
C GLU A 72 -0.24 19.33 1.29
N ASN A 73 0.40 18.19 1.61
CA ASN A 73 1.77 18.17 2.12
C ASN A 73 2.81 17.88 1.03
N GLU A 74 2.46 17.06 0.04
CA GLU A 74 3.35 16.61 -1.05
C GLU A 74 2.64 16.71 -2.43
N PRO A 75 2.30 17.94 -2.89
CA PRO A 75 1.51 18.14 -4.09
C PRO A 75 2.17 17.59 -5.37
N GLU A 76 3.50 17.59 -5.42
CA GLU A 76 4.26 17.01 -6.54
C GLU A 76 4.05 15.49 -6.61
N ASP A 77 4.19 14.78 -5.50
CA ASP A 77 3.91 13.35 -5.40
C ASP A 77 2.45 13.01 -5.73
N TYR A 78 1.52 13.88 -5.34
CA TYR A 78 0.11 13.74 -5.67
C TYR A 78 -0.14 13.83 -7.18
N GLU A 79 0.42 14.83 -7.86
CA GLU A 79 0.29 14.97 -9.31
C GLU A 79 1.05 13.87 -10.07
N ASN A 80 2.27 13.52 -9.63
CA ASN A 80 3.04 12.39 -10.17
C ASN A 80 2.24 11.09 -10.09
N SER A 81 1.46 10.91 -9.02
CA SER A 81 0.61 9.72 -8.87
C SER A 81 -0.49 9.64 -9.92
N LYS A 82 -1.06 10.77 -10.36
CA LYS A 82 -2.00 10.79 -11.49
C LYS A 82 -1.30 10.46 -12.80
N GLU A 83 -0.15 11.09 -13.04
CA GLU A 83 0.65 10.85 -14.25
C GLU A 83 1.05 9.38 -14.39
N ILE A 84 1.45 8.74 -13.28
CA ILE A 84 1.78 7.32 -13.23
C ILE A 84 0.62 6.43 -13.68
N ILE A 85 -0.61 6.81 -13.35
CA ILE A 85 -1.80 6.08 -13.80
C ILE A 85 -2.05 6.37 -15.29
N GLU A 86 -2.12 7.64 -15.68
CA GLU A 86 -2.45 8.05 -17.05
C GLU A 86 -1.46 7.52 -18.09
N LYS A 87 -0.17 7.56 -17.77
CA LYS A 87 0.93 7.11 -18.64
C LYS A 87 1.35 5.65 -18.38
N ASN A 88 0.67 4.96 -17.45
CA ASN A 88 0.99 3.59 -17.02
C ASN A 88 2.46 3.40 -16.65
N LEU A 89 3.01 4.33 -15.88
CA LEU A 89 4.39 4.28 -15.41
C LEU A 89 4.53 3.39 -14.18
N LYS A 90 5.77 3.00 -13.90
CA LYS A 90 6.13 2.43 -12.60
C LYS A 90 6.35 3.57 -11.62
N LYS A 91 5.86 3.42 -10.39
CA LYS A 91 6.13 4.36 -9.31
C LYS A 91 7.55 4.12 -8.77
N GLU A 92 8.26 5.19 -8.49
CA GLU A 92 9.56 5.13 -7.81
C GLU A 92 9.39 4.72 -6.33
N LYS A 93 10.46 4.16 -5.76
CA LYS A 93 10.47 3.77 -4.35
C LYS A 93 10.45 5.02 -3.49
N ILE A 94 9.72 4.96 -2.37
CA ILE A 94 9.79 6.00 -1.34
C ILE A 94 11.00 5.67 -0.46
N GLU A 95 12.01 6.55 -0.47
CA GLU A 95 13.24 6.35 0.30
C GLU A 95 13.02 6.61 1.79
N GLU A 96 12.40 7.75 2.11
CA GLU A 96 12.06 8.15 3.48
C GLU A 96 10.60 8.58 3.55
N LEU A 97 9.94 8.19 4.63
CA LEU A 97 8.54 8.51 4.84
C LEU A 97 8.46 9.84 5.63
N PRO A 98 7.76 10.87 5.13
CA PRO A 98 7.63 12.13 5.87
C PRO A 98 6.84 11.91 7.17
N GLU A 99 7.13 12.72 8.19
CA GLU A 99 6.56 12.57 9.55
C GLU A 99 5.02 12.57 9.55
N TRP A 100 4.40 13.41 8.71
CA TRP A 100 2.93 13.46 8.58
C TRP A 100 2.35 12.12 8.10
N ALA A 101 3.05 11.46 7.17
CA ALA A 101 2.61 10.18 6.63
C ALA A 101 2.81 9.08 7.68
N PHE A 102 3.91 9.14 8.44
CA PHE A 102 4.18 8.16 9.50
C PHE A 102 3.10 8.23 10.57
N GLY A 103 2.81 9.44 11.05
CA GLY A 103 1.76 9.68 12.03
C GLY A 103 0.37 9.32 11.51
N PHE A 104 0.09 9.54 10.22
CA PHE A 104 -1.15 9.10 9.59
C PHE A 104 -1.32 7.58 9.68
N PHE A 105 -0.35 6.80 9.21
CA PHE A 105 -0.46 5.33 9.23
C PHE A 105 -0.42 4.76 10.66
N GLU A 106 0.36 5.36 11.56
CA GLU A 106 0.41 4.96 12.97
C GLU A 106 -0.93 5.17 13.70
N SER A 107 -1.72 6.15 13.27
CA SER A 107 -3.05 6.39 13.84
C SER A 107 -4.12 5.37 13.42
N ILE A 108 -3.84 4.55 12.41
CA ILE A 108 -4.77 3.54 11.89
C ILE A 108 -4.57 2.24 12.67
N GLU A 109 -5.67 1.64 13.12
CA GLU A 109 -5.64 0.32 13.76
C GLU A 109 -5.06 -0.73 12.79
N LYS A 110 -4.24 -1.65 13.30
CA LYS A 110 -3.45 -2.61 12.51
C LYS A 110 -4.28 -3.37 11.46
N ASP A 111 -5.35 -4.04 11.88
CA ASP A 111 -6.15 -4.88 10.97
C ASP A 111 -6.84 -4.00 9.91
N THR A 112 -7.27 -2.81 10.32
CA THR A 112 -7.81 -1.78 9.42
C THR A 112 -6.76 -1.30 8.43
N LEU A 113 -5.51 -1.10 8.85
CA LEU A 113 -4.40 -0.70 7.97
C LEU A 113 -4.17 -1.74 6.88
N PHE A 114 -3.95 -3.01 7.23
CA PHE A 114 -3.70 -4.08 6.26
C PHE A 114 -4.88 -4.29 5.31
N THR A 115 -6.11 -4.24 5.83
CA THR A 115 -7.30 -4.36 4.97
C THR A 115 -7.44 -3.15 4.05
N THR A 116 -7.07 -1.94 4.50
CA THR A 116 -7.04 -0.74 3.66
C THR A 116 -5.94 -0.81 2.61
N MET A 117 -4.76 -1.36 2.92
CA MET A 117 -3.69 -1.63 1.95
C MET A 117 -4.17 -2.57 0.85
N ASN A 118 -4.85 -3.66 1.21
CA ASN A 118 -5.46 -4.57 0.24
C ASN A 118 -6.53 -3.89 -0.62
N CYS A 119 -7.36 -3.03 -0.02
CA CYS A 119 -8.34 -2.22 -0.74
C CYS A 119 -7.68 -1.25 -1.72
N ALA A 120 -6.59 -0.59 -1.32
CA ALA A 120 -5.83 0.33 -2.17
C ALA A 120 -5.17 -0.42 -3.35
N ASN A 121 -4.63 -1.62 -3.09
CA ASN A 121 -4.09 -2.48 -4.14
C ASN A 121 -5.18 -2.92 -5.13
N TYR A 122 -6.36 -3.32 -4.64
CA TYR A 122 -7.51 -3.67 -5.49
C TYR A 122 -7.94 -2.50 -6.38
N LEU A 123 -8.05 -1.29 -5.80
CA LEU A 123 -8.40 -0.07 -6.53
C LEU A 123 -7.24 0.49 -7.37
N LEU A 124 -6.06 -0.14 -7.34
CA LEU A 124 -4.84 0.31 -8.00
C LEU A 124 -4.44 1.76 -7.64
N ILE A 125 -4.60 2.13 -6.37
CA ILE A 125 -4.18 3.42 -5.82
C ILE A 125 -2.73 3.29 -5.33
N LYS A 126 -1.80 3.37 -6.31
CA LYS A 126 -0.37 3.11 -6.12
C LYS A 126 0.26 3.98 -5.02
N SER A 127 -0.15 5.24 -4.89
CA SER A 127 0.42 6.15 -3.90
C SER A 127 0.19 5.68 -2.46
N PHE A 128 -1.07 5.38 -2.11
CA PHE A 128 -1.42 4.85 -0.80
C PHE A 128 -0.67 3.54 -0.52
N PHE A 129 -0.68 2.61 -1.49
CA PHE A 129 -0.04 1.30 -1.32
C PHE A 129 1.47 1.39 -1.08
N MET A 130 2.17 2.26 -1.83
CA MET A 130 3.61 2.47 -1.65
C MET A 130 3.95 3.11 -0.30
N TYR A 131 3.23 4.17 0.08
CA TYR A 131 3.45 4.86 1.35
C TYR A 131 3.16 3.95 2.56
N SER A 132 2.06 3.20 2.52
CA SER A 132 1.72 2.25 3.58
C SER A 132 2.71 1.07 3.65
N THR A 133 3.19 0.57 2.52
CA THR A 133 4.23 -0.49 2.49
C THR A 133 5.53 0.02 3.09
N LYS A 134 5.93 1.26 2.77
CA LYS A 134 7.11 1.90 3.36
C LYS A 134 6.93 2.08 4.87
N TYR A 135 5.76 2.54 5.32
CA TYR A 135 5.46 2.63 6.74
C TYR A 135 5.60 1.28 7.44
N VAL A 136 5.03 0.21 6.89
CA VAL A 136 5.16 -1.15 7.46
C VAL A 136 6.62 -1.57 7.53
N ALA A 137 7.40 -1.34 6.47
CA ALA A 137 8.83 -1.64 6.44
C ALA A 137 9.62 -0.85 7.51
N ASP A 138 9.36 0.45 7.64
CA ASP A 138 10.04 1.28 8.64
C ASP A 138 9.63 0.91 10.07
N LYS A 139 8.36 0.55 10.27
CA LYS A 139 7.83 0.15 11.57
C LYS A 139 8.42 -1.17 12.05
N THR A 140 8.79 -2.08 11.14
CA THR A 140 9.38 -3.37 11.50
C THR A 140 10.88 -3.30 11.77
N VAL A 141 11.57 -2.20 11.39
CA VAL A 141 12.99 -2.02 11.72
C VAL A 141 13.17 -1.99 13.23
N GLY A 142 14.03 -2.89 13.73
CA GLY A 142 14.37 -2.98 15.16
C GLY A 142 13.38 -3.76 16.03
N MET A 143 12.26 -4.25 15.47
CA MET A 143 11.40 -5.20 16.17
C MET A 143 12.09 -6.56 16.33
N ASP A 144 11.87 -7.23 17.45
CA ASP A 144 12.23 -8.64 17.55
C ASP A 144 11.29 -9.51 16.70
N VAL A 145 11.68 -10.77 16.46
CA VAL A 145 10.91 -11.68 15.61
C VAL A 145 9.48 -11.91 16.12
N ARG A 146 9.26 -11.91 17.43
CA ARG A 146 7.91 -12.11 18.02
C ARG A 146 7.07 -10.85 17.86
N GLU A 147 7.65 -9.68 18.12
CA GLU A 147 7.00 -8.39 17.93
C GLU A 147 6.61 -8.19 16.46
N MET A 148 7.52 -8.46 15.54
CA MET A 148 7.28 -8.36 14.10
C MET A 148 6.16 -9.31 13.66
N ARG A 149 6.15 -10.57 14.11
CA ARG A 149 5.05 -11.51 13.80
C ARG A 149 3.70 -11.03 14.31
N ASN A 150 3.64 -10.57 15.57
CA ASN A 150 2.40 -10.03 16.14
C ASN A 150 1.90 -8.81 15.35
N PHE A 151 2.81 -7.96 14.90
CA PHE A 151 2.51 -6.78 14.08
C PHE A 151 2.06 -7.14 12.66
N LEU A 152 2.66 -8.17 12.04
CA LEU A 152 2.29 -8.64 10.70
C LEU A 152 1.09 -9.62 10.71
N ASN A 153 0.59 -9.97 11.90
CA ASN A 153 -0.47 -10.96 12.09
C ASN A 153 -0.09 -12.36 11.57
N GLU A 154 1.16 -12.75 11.78
CA GLU A 154 1.73 -14.04 11.39
C GLU A 154 1.81 -14.99 12.58
N ASP A 155 1.42 -16.25 12.37
CA ASP A 155 1.52 -17.31 13.37
C ASP A 155 2.95 -17.84 13.50
N PHE A 156 3.27 -18.40 14.67
CA PHE A 156 4.53 -19.13 14.86
C PHE A 156 4.37 -20.60 14.48
N ASP A 157 4.90 -20.97 13.31
CA ASP A 157 4.78 -22.31 12.72
C ASP A 157 6.08 -23.13 12.76
N PHE A 158 7.17 -22.58 13.31
CA PHE A 158 8.47 -23.26 13.37
C PHE A 158 8.53 -24.31 14.49
N SER A 159 9.09 -25.47 14.17
CA SER A 159 9.42 -26.51 15.14
C SER A 159 10.67 -26.15 15.95
N ASN A 160 10.91 -26.86 17.07
CA ASN A 160 12.14 -26.67 17.85
C ASN A 160 13.39 -27.00 17.03
N GLU A 161 13.31 -27.98 16.12
CA GLU A 161 14.42 -28.35 15.22
C GLU A 161 14.73 -27.20 14.24
N ASP A 162 13.71 -26.54 13.70
CA ASP A 162 13.89 -25.36 12.84
C ASP A 162 14.58 -24.21 13.60
N ILE A 163 14.15 -23.95 14.84
CA ILE A 163 14.76 -22.91 15.68
C ILE A 163 16.24 -23.21 15.97
N GLU A 164 16.57 -24.47 16.26
CA GLU A 164 17.96 -24.89 16.50
C GLU A 164 18.81 -24.78 15.23
N ALA A 165 18.25 -25.15 14.07
CA ALA A 165 18.91 -25.01 12.78
C ALA A 165 19.22 -23.53 12.45
N PHE A 166 18.27 -22.61 12.66
CA PHE A 166 18.50 -21.17 12.44
C PHE A 166 19.58 -20.61 13.37
N LYS A 167 19.53 -20.94 14.66
CA LYS A 167 20.54 -20.49 15.63
C LYS A 167 21.93 -21.02 15.30
N ALA A 168 22.01 -22.28 14.87
CA ALA A 168 23.26 -22.87 14.43
C ALA A 168 23.80 -22.12 13.21
N GLU A 169 22.97 -21.91 12.18
CA GLU A 169 23.37 -21.17 10.97
C GLU A 169 23.86 -19.75 11.29
N GLU A 170 23.13 -19.01 12.13
CA GLU A 170 23.51 -17.65 12.55
C GLU A 170 24.84 -17.67 13.32
N SER A 171 25.00 -18.61 14.26
CA SER A 171 26.25 -18.79 15.03
C SER A 171 27.44 -19.13 14.13
N TRP A 172 27.24 -20.02 13.15
CA TRP A 172 28.27 -20.38 12.17
C TRP A 172 28.65 -19.19 11.29
N LYS A 173 27.67 -18.40 10.81
CA LYS A 173 27.93 -17.18 10.03
C LYS A 173 28.75 -16.16 10.82
N LEU A 174 28.37 -15.89 12.07
CA LEU A 174 29.11 -14.97 12.95
C LEU A 174 30.55 -15.43 13.20
N LEU A 175 30.76 -16.72 13.46
CA LEU A 175 32.11 -17.28 13.63
C LEU A 175 32.95 -17.18 12.35
N MET A 176 32.35 -17.43 11.18
CA MET A 176 33.06 -17.30 9.90
C MET A 176 33.47 -15.85 9.63
N ILE A 177 32.63 -14.88 10.01
CA ILE A 177 32.96 -13.44 9.94
C ILE A 177 34.10 -13.10 10.92
N GLU A 178 34.01 -13.52 12.18
CA GLU A 178 35.02 -13.25 13.21
C GLU A 178 36.40 -13.81 12.83
N ASN A 179 36.42 -14.98 12.18
CA ASN A 179 37.64 -15.63 11.71
C ASN A 179 38.09 -15.14 10.32
N GLY A 180 37.41 -14.15 9.73
CA GLY A 180 37.75 -13.57 8.43
C GLY A 180 37.62 -14.55 7.25
N LEU A 181 36.82 -15.61 7.41
CA LEU A 181 36.56 -16.62 6.38
C LEU A 181 35.51 -16.15 5.37
N ILE A 182 34.61 -15.25 5.79
CA ILE A 182 33.67 -14.53 4.94
C ILE A 182 33.62 -13.05 5.37
N PRO A 183 33.35 -12.11 4.46
CA PRO A 183 33.20 -10.71 4.82
C PRO A 183 31.98 -10.52 5.74
N ALA A 184 32.06 -9.57 6.67
CA ALA A 184 30.86 -9.06 7.32
C ALA A 184 29.96 -8.47 6.24
N GLU A 185 28.66 -8.79 6.26
CA GLU A 185 27.71 -8.08 5.41
C GLU A 185 27.72 -6.62 5.84
N GLU A 186 28.28 -5.74 5.00
CA GLU A 186 27.99 -4.32 5.08
C GLU A 186 26.48 -4.23 4.83
N GLY A 187 25.71 -3.92 5.88
CA GLY A 187 24.31 -3.54 5.70
C GLY A 187 24.30 -2.47 4.62
N ASP A 188 23.50 -2.67 3.57
CA ASP A 188 23.42 -1.82 2.40
C ASP A 188 23.01 -0.40 2.82
N SER A 189 23.98 0.38 3.29
CA SER A 189 23.90 1.82 3.36
C SER A 189 24.16 2.28 1.93
N SER A 190 23.13 2.22 1.10
CA SER A 190 23.05 3.05 -0.10
C SER A 190 22.88 4.50 0.36
N SER A 191 23.94 5.02 0.98
CA SER A 191 24.22 6.43 1.16
C SER A 191 25.66 6.57 0.71
N ASP A 192 25.87 6.59 -0.60
CA ASP A 192 26.97 7.32 -1.23
C ASP A 192 26.74 7.41 -2.75
N GLU A 193 26.71 8.68 -3.19
CA GLU A 193 26.75 9.27 -4.55
C GLU A 193 25.43 9.61 -5.28
#